data_AF-A0A8H4S3L3-F1
#
_entry.id   AF-A0A8H4S3L3-F1
#
_cell.length_a   1.000
_cell.length_b   1.000
_cell.length_c   1.000
_cell.angle_alpha   90.00
_cell.angle_beta   90.00
_cell.angle_gamma   90.00
#
_symmetry.space_group_name_H-M   'P 1'
#
loop_
_entity.id
_entity.type
_entity.pdbx_description
1 polymer ?
#
loop_
_entity_poly.entity_id
_entity_poly.type
_entity_poly.pdbx_seq_one_letter_code
_entity_poly.pdbx_strand_id
1 'polypeptide(L)'
;MSQIPSPPHGATTATQRALGIAEIVGNIISFLPQEYFEPETDLISSALVNKFWLAEALPVIWKKLYPHPMEHMFAALKPDRRQFYANFVVSGNTRVFDERQPGPEDTPCDLRGIMFPKMTELRMFVITQYGETSLPGLNCPNLRRMIFEDWDGIKDTVSERLGADDGNRYFGISQTSTLA
;
A
#
# COMPACT_ATOMS: atom_id res chain seq x y z
N MET A 1 -9.57 35.12 -58.67
CA MET A 1 -9.46 33.83 -57.96
C MET A 1 -9.43 34.13 -56.48
N SER A 2 -10.51 33.85 -55.76
CA SER A 2 -10.65 34.17 -54.33
C SER A 2 -10.14 33.00 -53.51
N GLN A 3 -9.11 33.22 -52.67
CA GLN A 3 -8.64 32.22 -51.73
C GLN A 3 -9.64 32.12 -50.56
N ILE A 4 -10.23 30.94 -50.39
CA ILE A 4 -11.03 30.59 -49.22
C ILE A 4 -10.06 30.42 -48.05
N PRO A 5 -10.20 31.16 -46.93
CA PRO A 5 -9.34 30.97 -45.78
C PRO A 5 -9.68 29.63 -45.11
N SER A 6 -8.68 28.77 -45.02
CA SER A 6 -8.72 27.51 -44.27
C SER A 6 -9.10 27.79 -42.80
N PRO A 7 -9.96 26.98 -42.17
CA PRO A 7 -10.34 27.19 -40.79
C PRO A 7 -9.09 27.03 -39.90
N PRO A 8 -8.93 27.87 -38.86
CA PRO A 8 -7.81 27.75 -37.95
C PRO A 8 -7.88 26.35 -37.32
N HIS A 9 -6.81 25.58 -37.49
CA HIS A 9 -6.68 24.29 -36.82
C HIS A 9 -6.95 24.50 -35.32
N GLY A 10 -7.97 23.78 -34.83
CA GLY A 10 -8.65 24.07 -33.57
C GLY A 10 -7.68 24.39 -32.45
N ALA A 11 -7.69 25.64 -31.99
CA ALA A 11 -6.94 26.05 -30.82
C ALA A 11 -7.53 25.31 -29.61
N THR A 12 -6.85 24.23 -29.19
CA THR A 12 -7.20 23.52 -27.97
C THR A 12 -7.12 24.49 -26.81
N THR A 13 -8.20 24.53 -26.03
CA THR A 13 -8.26 25.39 -24.85
C THR A 13 -7.23 24.92 -23.81
N ALA A 14 -6.78 25.81 -22.93
CA ALA A 14 -5.84 25.45 -21.86
C ALA A 14 -6.37 24.28 -21.01
N THR A 15 -7.69 24.21 -20.80
CA THR A 15 -8.37 23.09 -20.14
C THR A 15 -8.24 21.78 -20.91
N GLN A 16 -8.45 21.78 -22.24
CA GLN A 16 -8.28 20.56 -23.06
C GLN A 16 -6.84 20.07 -23.06
N ARG A 17 -5.86 20.98 -23.09
CA ARG A 17 -4.43 20.62 -22.97
C ARG A 17 -4.10 20.05 -21.58
N ALA A 18 -4.64 20.65 -20.52
CA ALA A 18 -4.43 20.16 -19.16
C ALA A 18 -5.03 18.76 -18.93
N LEU A 19 -6.22 18.50 -19.47
CA LEU A 19 -6.84 17.16 -19.45
C LEU A 19 -6.00 16.14 -20.21
N GLY A 20 -5.49 16.50 -21.39
CA GLY A 20 -4.59 15.63 -22.16
C GLY A 20 -3.30 15.28 -21.40
N ILE A 21 -2.74 16.21 -20.63
CA ILE A 21 -1.56 15.93 -19.80
C ILE A 21 -1.91 14.94 -18.68
N ALA A 22 -3.12 14.98 -18.11
CA ALA A 22 -3.52 14.09 -17.00
C ALA A 22 -3.61 12.65 -17.48
N GLU A 23 -4.27 12.47 -18.62
CA GLU A 23 -4.40 11.17 -19.27
C GLU A 23 -3.03 10.59 -19.64
N ILE A 24 -2.12 11.41 -20.16
CA ILE A 24 -0.76 10.98 -20.49
C ILE A 24 -0.01 10.54 -19.23
N VAL A 25 -0.03 11.34 -18.16
CA VAL A 25 0.67 11.01 -16.90
C VAL A 25 0.06 9.76 -16.27
N GLY A 26 -1.27 9.66 -16.20
CA GLY A 26 -1.95 8.46 -15.71
C GLY A 26 -1.61 7.21 -16.52
N ASN A 27 -1.52 7.33 -17.85
CA ASN A 27 -1.06 6.24 -18.71
C ASN A 27 0.38 5.84 -18.41
N ILE A 28 1.31 6.80 -18.27
CA ILE A 28 2.71 6.51 -17.90
C ILE A 28 2.76 5.75 -16.57
N ILE A 29 2.07 6.26 -15.56
CA ILE A 29 2.02 5.64 -14.22
C ILE A 29 1.44 4.23 -14.27
N SER A 30 0.48 3.96 -15.16
CA SER A 30 -0.11 2.62 -15.30
C SER A 30 0.88 1.55 -15.79
N PHE A 31 1.96 1.97 -16.46
CA PHE A 31 3.04 1.09 -16.93
C PHE A 31 4.19 0.97 -15.92
N LEU A 32 4.21 1.77 -14.87
CA LEU A 32 5.19 1.59 -13.80
C LEU A 32 4.92 0.25 -13.10
N PRO A 33 5.97 -0.52 -12.78
CA PRO A 33 5.76 -1.79 -12.14
C PRO A 33 5.07 -1.59 -10.78
N GLN A 34 4.06 -2.43 -10.55
CA GLN A 34 3.34 -2.50 -9.29
C GLN A 34 3.82 -3.77 -8.64
N GLU A 35 4.99 -3.71 -7.99
CA GLU A 35 5.48 -4.86 -7.26
C GLU A 35 4.44 -5.29 -6.23
N TYR A 36 4.27 -6.61 -6.12
CA TYR A 36 3.30 -7.17 -5.22
C TYR A 36 3.67 -6.95 -3.75
N PHE A 37 4.93 -6.59 -3.43
CA PHE A 37 5.47 -6.63 -2.07
C PHE A 37 5.84 -5.27 -1.46
N GLU A 38 6.19 -4.23 -2.23
CA GLU A 38 6.26 -2.85 -1.73
C GLU A 38 5.99 -1.90 -2.90
N PRO A 39 5.39 -0.71 -2.68
CA PRO A 39 5.33 0.30 -3.74
C PRO A 39 6.76 0.63 -4.18
N GLU A 40 7.09 0.31 -5.44
CA GLU A 40 8.42 0.56 -5.99
C GLU A 40 8.85 2.02 -5.79
N THR A 41 10.15 2.19 -5.60
CA THR A 41 10.82 3.50 -5.54
C THR A 41 10.38 4.41 -6.68
N ASP A 42 10.05 3.87 -7.85
CA ASP A 42 9.72 4.62 -9.06
C ASP A 42 8.31 5.22 -9.00
N LEU A 43 7.32 4.49 -8.47
CA LEU A 43 5.97 5.00 -8.29
C LEU A 43 5.92 6.06 -7.18
N ILE A 44 6.65 5.84 -6.09
CA ILE A 44 6.83 6.84 -5.03
C ILE A 44 7.57 8.06 -5.58
N SER A 45 8.66 7.87 -6.32
CA SER A 45 9.44 8.97 -6.92
C SER A 45 8.58 9.80 -7.88
N SER A 46 7.75 9.13 -8.68
CA SER A 46 6.77 9.77 -9.56
C SER A 46 5.80 10.67 -8.78
N ALA A 47 5.27 10.18 -7.66
CA ALA A 47 4.38 10.96 -6.80
C ALA A 47 5.04 12.23 -6.22
N LEU A 48 6.37 12.25 -6.10
CA LEU A 48 7.12 13.37 -5.53
C LEU A 48 7.48 14.45 -6.55
N VAL A 49 7.30 14.21 -7.86
CA VAL A 49 7.67 15.17 -8.92
C VAL A 49 6.94 16.49 -8.78
N ASN A 50 5.60 16.45 -8.68
CA ASN A 50 4.75 17.61 -8.40
C ASN A 50 3.33 17.16 -8.02
N LYS A 51 2.47 18.12 -7.65
CA LYS A 51 1.07 17.87 -7.24
C LYS A 51 0.22 17.13 -8.26
N PHE A 52 0.56 17.22 -9.54
CA PHE A 52 -0.18 16.61 -10.63
C PHE A 52 0.15 15.12 -10.74
N TRP A 53 1.45 14.80 -10.77
CA TRP A 53 1.92 13.42 -10.73
C TRP A 53 1.50 12.72 -9.43
N LEU A 54 1.50 13.44 -8.31
CA LEU A 54 0.96 12.95 -7.05
C LEU A 54 -0.52 12.52 -7.18
N ALA A 55 -1.35 13.35 -7.81
CA ALA A 55 -2.79 13.08 -7.95
C ALA A 55 -3.06 11.82 -8.78
N GLU A 56 -2.25 11.56 -9.81
CA GLU A 56 -2.35 10.37 -10.65
C GLU A 56 -1.71 9.13 -10.02
N ALA A 57 -0.63 9.29 -9.26
CA ALA A 57 0.08 8.18 -8.61
C ALA A 57 -0.65 7.65 -7.37
N LEU A 58 -1.28 8.52 -6.58
CA LEU A 58 -1.94 8.15 -5.33
C LEU A 58 -2.97 7.02 -5.46
N PRO A 59 -3.91 7.06 -6.43
CA PRO A 59 -4.85 5.96 -6.64
C PRO A 59 -4.18 4.63 -6.94
N VAL A 60 -2.99 4.64 -7.54
CA VAL A 60 -2.24 3.44 -7.89
C VAL A 60 -1.47 2.91 -6.68
N ILE A 61 -0.77 3.79 -5.94
CA ILE A 61 -0.06 3.46 -4.71
C ILE A 61 -0.99 2.83 -3.67
N TRP A 62 -2.16 3.43 -3.46
CA TRP A 62 -3.11 3.01 -2.42
C TRP A 62 -4.12 1.95 -2.88
N LYS A 63 -4.04 1.52 -4.15
CA LYS A 63 -5.02 0.58 -4.73
C LYS A 63 -5.04 -0.75 -4.00
N LYS A 64 -3.86 -1.28 -3.68
CA LYS A 64 -3.64 -2.58 -3.07
C LYS A 64 -2.70 -2.42 -1.88
N LEU A 65 -3.19 -2.75 -0.69
CA LEU A 65 -2.42 -2.67 0.55
C LEU A 65 -1.87 -4.05 0.88
N TYR A 66 -0.63 -4.30 0.48
CA TYR A 66 0.11 -5.55 0.66
C TYR A 66 1.60 -5.21 0.88
N PRO A 67 2.36 -6.03 1.64
CA PRO A 67 1.96 -7.19 2.44
C PRO A 67 1.33 -6.80 3.76
N HIS A 68 1.60 -5.58 4.22
CA HIS A 68 1.27 -5.16 5.57
C HIS A 68 -0.24 -5.07 5.83
N PRO A 69 -0.70 -5.43 7.03
CA PRO A 69 -2.06 -5.17 7.47
C PRO A 69 -2.39 -3.68 7.33
N MET A 70 -3.61 -3.39 6.88
CA MET A 70 -4.07 -2.01 6.70
C MET A 70 -3.99 -1.20 7.99
N GLU A 71 -4.22 -1.83 9.14
CA GLU A 71 -4.16 -1.21 10.45
C GLU A 71 -2.78 -0.58 10.70
N HIS A 72 -1.70 -1.27 10.29
CA HIS A 72 -0.32 -0.77 10.41
C HIS A 72 -0.09 0.42 9.47
N MET A 73 -0.49 0.30 8.21
CA MET A 73 -0.36 1.37 7.22
C MET A 73 -1.11 2.64 7.64
N PHE A 74 -2.32 2.48 8.18
CA PHE A 74 -3.17 3.59 8.61
C PHE A 74 -2.77 4.18 9.96
N ALA A 75 -2.06 3.42 10.80
CA ALA A 75 -1.49 3.94 12.04
C ALA A 75 -0.46 5.05 11.79
N ALA A 76 0.36 4.89 10.74
CA ALA A 76 1.36 5.89 10.34
C ALA A 76 0.75 7.20 9.80
N LEU A 77 -0.54 7.18 9.44
CA LEU A 77 -1.25 8.34 8.93
C LEU A 77 -1.86 9.17 10.06
N LYS A 78 -1.84 10.50 9.89
CA LYS A 78 -2.62 11.41 10.73
C LYS A 78 -4.12 11.05 10.65
N PRO A 79 -4.86 11.02 11.77
CA PRO A 79 -6.26 10.58 11.81
C PRO A 79 -7.17 11.28 10.80
N ASP A 80 -7.02 12.59 10.64
CA ASP A 80 -7.79 13.44 9.73
C ASP A 80 -7.57 13.13 8.24
N ARG A 81 -6.46 12.46 7.90
CA ARG A 81 -6.12 12.13 6.50
C ARG A 81 -6.49 10.70 6.11
N ARG A 82 -6.83 9.84 7.08
CA ARG A 82 -7.07 8.41 6.84
C ARG A 82 -8.18 8.17 5.82
N GLN A 83 -9.31 8.88 5.94
CA GLN A 83 -10.44 8.73 5.01
C GLN A 83 -10.05 9.10 3.57
N PHE A 84 -9.20 10.11 3.38
CA PHE A 84 -8.72 10.50 2.06
C PHE A 84 -8.01 9.33 1.36
N TYR A 85 -7.12 8.63 2.07
CA TYR A 85 -6.40 7.48 1.51
C TYR A 85 -7.31 6.24 1.36
N ALA A 86 -8.23 6.02 2.30
CA ALA A 86 -9.21 4.93 2.24
C ALA A 86 -10.09 4.97 0.98
N ASN A 87 -10.34 6.17 0.43
CA ASN A 87 -11.12 6.35 -0.81
C ASN A 87 -10.46 5.76 -2.07
N PHE A 88 -9.18 5.36 -2.00
CA PHE A 88 -8.45 4.75 -3.11
C PHE A 88 -8.28 3.23 -2.98
N VAL A 89 -8.50 2.67 -1.80
CA VAL A 89 -8.25 1.26 -1.51
C VAL A 89 -9.29 0.39 -2.22
N VAL A 90 -8.82 -0.54 -3.05
CA VAL A 90 -9.64 -1.52 -3.79
C VAL A 90 -9.47 -2.92 -3.18
N SER A 91 -8.25 -3.24 -2.73
CA SER A 91 -7.92 -4.49 -2.06
C SER A 91 -7.02 -4.19 -0.86
N GLY A 92 -7.24 -4.91 0.24
CA GLY A 92 -6.36 -4.80 1.40
C GLY A 92 -6.28 -6.07 2.22
N ASN A 93 -5.29 -6.07 3.10
CA ASN A 93 -5.02 -7.16 4.03
C ASN A 93 -5.38 -6.73 5.45
N THR A 94 -5.99 -7.62 6.23
CA THR A 94 -6.22 -7.43 7.66
C THR A 94 -5.88 -8.72 8.38
N ARG A 95 -5.60 -8.61 9.68
CA ARG A 95 -5.38 -9.76 10.55
C ARG A 95 -6.55 -9.82 11.53
N VAL A 96 -7.08 -11.02 11.76
CA VAL A 96 -8.06 -11.19 12.83
C VAL A 96 -7.33 -11.30 14.15
N PHE A 97 -7.62 -10.35 15.03
CA PHE A 97 -7.10 -10.29 16.38
C PHE A 97 -7.75 -11.39 17.23
N ASP A 98 -6.95 -12.09 18.04
CA ASP A 98 -7.50 -12.87 19.13
C ASP A 98 -7.78 -11.91 20.31
N GLU A 99 -9.06 -11.59 20.54
CA GLU A 99 -9.47 -10.77 21.67
C GLU A 99 -9.07 -11.39 23.03
N ARG A 100 -8.78 -12.69 23.07
CA ARG A 100 -8.38 -13.41 24.30
C ARG A 100 -6.89 -13.20 24.62
N GLN A 101 -6.05 -13.00 23.60
CA GLN A 101 -4.61 -12.78 23.75
C GLN A 101 -4.11 -11.77 22.70
N PRO A 102 -4.30 -10.45 22.94
CA PRO A 102 -3.74 -9.43 22.06
C PRO A 102 -2.21 -9.47 22.13
N GLY A 103 -1.58 -9.86 21.03
CA GLY A 103 -0.14 -9.74 20.81
C GLY A 103 0.29 -8.27 20.69
N PRO A 104 1.61 -7.99 20.75
CA PRO A 104 2.13 -6.61 20.62
C PRO A 104 1.82 -5.95 19.28
N GLU A 105 1.40 -6.74 18.28
CA GLU A 105 1.01 -6.25 16.94
C GLU A 105 -0.50 -6.02 16.81
N ASP A 106 -1.28 -6.34 17.85
CA ASP A 106 -2.73 -6.52 17.79
C ASP A 106 -3.57 -5.26 17.97
N THR A 107 -2.98 -4.05 17.85
CA THR A 107 -3.65 -2.89 17.21
C THR A 107 -2.82 -1.61 17.30
N PRO A 108 -2.38 -1.02 16.16
CA PRO A 108 -1.90 0.36 16.18
C PRO A 108 -2.95 1.38 15.67
N CYS A 109 -4.06 0.94 15.04
CA CYS A 109 -5.07 1.87 14.49
C CYS A 109 -6.50 1.29 14.46
N ASP A 110 -7.45 1.95 15.12
CA ASP A 110 -8.88 1.66 15.00
C ASP A 110 -9.45 2.18 13.68
N LEU A 111 -9.97 1.28 12.85
CA LEU A 111 -10.53 1.57 11.52
C LEU A 111 -12.06 1.65 11.49
N ARG A 112 -12.76 1.45 12.61
CA ARG A 112 -14.25 1.41 12.65
C ARG A 112 -14.93 2.68 12.16
N GLY A 113 -14.24 3.82 12.26
CA GLY A 113 -14.72 5.12 11.77
C GLY A 113 -14.38 5.43 10.31
N ILE A 114 -13.69 4.54 9.61
CA ILE A 114 -13.19 4.77 8.24
C ILE A 114 -14.01 3.95 7.26
N MET A 115 -14.50 4.60 6.20
CA MET A 115 -15.18 3.95 5.09
C MET A 115 -14.20 3.62 3.98
N PHE A 116 -14.30 2.41 3.43
CA PHE A 116 -13.54 1.96 2.27
C PHE A 116 -14.48 1.82 1.06
N PRO A 117 -14.89 2.94 0.43
CA PRO A 117 -15.98 2.94 -0.54
C PRO A 117 -15.64 2.19 -1.83
N LYS A 118 -14.37 2.01 -2.17
CA LYS A 118 -13.95 1.30 -3.39
C LYS A 118 -13.44 -0.12 -3.13
N MET A 119 -13.39 -0.55 -1.87
CA MET A 119 -12.85 -1.86 -1.53
C MET A 119 -13.79 -2.96 -2.00
N THR A 120 -13.29 -3.83 -2.87
CA THR A 120 -14.02 -4.99 -3.42
C THR A 120 -13.47 -6.31 -2.90
N GLU A 121 -12.24 -6.30 -2.37
CA GLU A 121 -11.55 -7.48 -1.86
C GLU A 121 -10.92 -7.21 -0.49
N LEU A 122 -11.09 -8.17 0.42
CA LEU A 122 -10.40 -8.20 1.71
C LEU A 122 -9.74 -9.56 1.90
N ARG A 123 -8.43 -9.55 2.14
CA ARG A 123 -7.66 -10.72 2.56
C ARG A 123 -7.51 -10.70 4.07
N MET A 124 -7.83 -11.80 4.70
CA MET A 124 -7.93 -11.93 6.14
C MET A 124 -7.01 -13.05 6.60
N PHE A 125 -6.01 -12.68 7.38
CA PHE A 125 -5.12 -13.64 8.03
C PHE A 125 -5.75 -14.08 9.35
N VAL A 126 -6.07 -15.37 9.45
CA VAL A 126 -6.71 -15.99 10.61
C VAL A 126 -5.73 -16.90 11.32
N ILE A 127 -5.81 -17.00 12.64
CA ILE A 127 -5.03 -17.96 13.41
C ILE A 127 -5.93 -19.19 13.62
N THR A 128 -5.66 -20.28 12.89
CA THR A 128 -6.56 -21.45 12.82
C THR A 128 -6.71 -22.25 14.11
N GLN A 129 -5.85 -22.00 15.11
CA GLN A 129 -5.79 -22.78 16.36
C GLN A 129 -7.09 -22.81 17.19
N TYR A 130 -8.05 -21.91 16.93
CA TYR A 130 -9.29 -21.81 17.70
C TYR A 130 -10.57 -22.20 16.95
N GLY A 131 -10.50 -22.50 15.65
CA GLY A 131 -11.65 -22.95 14.85
C GLY A 131 -12.75 -21.90 14.60
N GLU A 132 -12.77 -20.79 15.35
CA GLU A 132 -13.67 -19.64 15.18
C GLU A 132 -12.89 -18.33 15.28
N THR A 133 -13.33 -17.29 14.57
CA THR A 133 -12.68 -15.98 14.56
C THR A 133 -13.71 -14.87 14.28
N SER A 134 -13.57 -13.71 14.92
CA SER A 134 -14.48 -12.57 14.71
C SER A 134 -14.10 -11.80 13.44
N LEU A 135 -15.10 -11.29 12.71
CA LEU A 135 -14.81 -10.43 11.56
C LEU A 135 -14.41 -9.03 12.06
N PRO A 136 -13.44 -8.36 11.42
CA PRO A 136 -13.05 -7.01 11.80
C PRO A 136 -14.20 -6.05 11.50
N GLY A 137 -14.38 -5.05 12.38
CA GLY A 137 -15.38 -4.00 12.22
C GLY A 137 -15.01 -2.99 11.13
N LEU A 138 -14.94 -3.42 9.87
CA LEU A 138 -14.60 -2.58 8.72
C LEU A 138 -15.86 -2.16 7.95
N ASN A 139 -15.89 -0.90 7.49
CA ASN A 139 -16.97 -0.38 6.66
C ASN A 139 -16.58 -0.41 5.17
N CYS A 140 -16.89 -1.54 4.51
CA CYS A 140 -16.56 -1.79 3.11
C CYS A 140 -17.84 -2.05 2.29
N PRO A 141 -18.62 -1.01 1.92
CA PRO A 141 -19.97 -1.18 1.36
C PRO A 141 -20.00 -1.88 -0.01
N ASN A 142 -18.87 -1.93 -0.71
CA ASN A 142 -18.73 -2.55 -2.02
C ASN A 142 -17.90 -3.85 -1.99
N LEU A 143 -17.69 -4.44 -0.80
CA LEU A 143 -16.94 -5.66 -0.65
C LEU A 143 -17.66 -6.83 -1.37
N ARG A 144 -16.93 -7.53 -2.24
CA ARG A 144 -17.46 -8.65 -3.05
C ARG A 144 -16.75 -9.97 -2.78
N ARG A 145 -15.51 -9.91 -2.29
CA ARG A 145 -14.67 -11.08 -2.06
C ARG A 145 -13.96 -10.95 -0.72
N MET A 146 -14.03 -12.00 0.07
CA MET A 146 -13.24 -12.17 1.29
C MET A 146 -12.41 -13.43 1.14
N ILE A 147 -11.11 -13.33 1.39
CA ILE A 147 -10.15 -14.45 1.30
C ILE A 147 -9.63 -14.70 2.70
N PHE A 148 -9.63 -15.96 3.14
CA PHE A 148 -9.09 -16.36 4.42
C PHE A 148 -7.79 -17.12 4.18
N GLU A 149 -6.73 -16.73 4.86
CA GLU A 149 -5.44 -17.40 4.84
C GLU A 149 -4.98 -17.67 6.27
N ASP A 150 -4.34 -18.82 6.46
CA ASP A 150 -3.74 -19.13 7.75
C ASP A 150 -2.52 -18.22 7.98
N TRP A 151 -2.42 -17.68 9.18
CA TRP A 151 -1.26 -16.90 9.58
C TRP A 151 -0.19 -17.83 10.15
N ASP A 152 0.77 -18.23 9.33
CA ASP A 152 1.91 -19.07 9.73
C ASP A 152 2.92 -18.35 10.65
N GLY A 153 2.61 -17.14 11.11
CA GLY A 153 3.56 -16.25 11.79
C GLY A 153 4.53 -15.61 10.79
N ILE A 154 5.22 -14.56 11.24
CA ILE A 154 6.55 -14.30 10.68
C ILE A 154 7.38 -15.50 11.13
N LYS A 155 7.51 -16.52 10.28
CA LYS A 155 8.74 -17.28 10.34
C LYS A 155 9.79 -16.23 10.02
N ASP A 156 10.63 -15.90 11.00
CA ASP A 156 11.95 -15.39 10.71
C ASP A 156 12.64 -16.47 9.85
N THR A 157 12.28 -16.56 8.58
CA THR A 157 13.26 -16.88 7.58
C THR A 157 14.16 -15.68 7.65
N VAL A 158 15.16 -15.78 8.53
CA VAL A 158 16.51 -15.32 8.25
C VAL A 158 16.64 -15.54 6.76
N SER A 159 16.55 -14.45 6.00
CA SER A 159 16.79 -14.52 4.58
C SER A 159 18.22 -14.99 4.50
N GLU A 160 18.42 -16.30 4.32
CA GLU A 160 19.62 -16.91 3.75
C GLU A 160 19.73 -16.39 2.31
N ARG A 161 19.85 -15.07 2.17
CA ARG A 161 20.59 -14.46 1.11
C ARG A 161 22.03 -14.84 1.42
N LEU A 162 22.39 -16.02 0.95
CA LEU A 162 23.74 -16.37 0.53
C LEU A 162 24.15 -15.38 -0.58
N GLY A 163 24.41 -14.14 -0.17
CA GLY A 163 25.20 -13.19 -0.92
C GLY A 163 26.62 -13.36 -0.43
N ALA A 164 27.48 -13.92 -1.28
CA ALA A 164 28.90 -13.88 -1.09
C ALA A 164 29.32 -12.41 -1.07
N ASP A 165 29.59 -11.83 0.11
CA ASP A 165 30.51 -10.69 0.28
C ASP A 165 30.70 -10.16 1.72
N ASP A 166 30.13 -10.76 2.77
CA ASP A 166 30.44 -10.34 4.16
C ASP A 166 31.58 -11.14 4.79
N GLY A 167 32.69 -11.23 4.05
CA GLY A 167 33.99 -11.42 4.66
C GLY A 167 34.39 -10.13 5.36
N ASN A 168 34.55 -10.19 6.69
CA ASN A 168 35.34 -9.26 7.52
C ASN A 168 34.56 -8.35 8.50
N ARG A 169 33.69 -8.93 9.35
CA ARG A 169 33.25 -8.26 10.60
C ARG A 169 33.35 -9.07 11.89
N TYR A 170 33.99 -10.24 11.87
CA TYR A 170 34.33 -10.97 13.10
C TYR A 170 35.84 -10.97 13.34
N PHE A 171 36.39 -9.81 13.69
CA PHE A 171 37.65 -9.74 14.43
C PHE A 171 37.50 -8.84 15.65
N GLY A 172 37.47 -9.51 16.80
CA GLY A 172 37.86 -8.95 18.10
C GLY A 172 36.69 -8.68 19.06
N ILE A 173 36.70 -9.10 20.32
CA ILE A 173 37.69 -9.84 21.12
C ILE A 173 36.87 -10.50 22.24
N SER A 174 37.01 -11.82 22.40
CA SER A 174 36.70 -12.49 23.66
C SER A 174 37.64 -11.99 24.75
N GLN A 175 37.13 -11.40 25.81
CA GLN A 175 37.80 -11.47 27.12
C GLN A 175 36.78 -11.86 28.18
N THR A 176 36.82 -13.13 28.51
CA THR A 176 36.51 -13.68 29.83
C THR A 176 37.37 -12.97 30.89
N SER A 177 36.78 -12.56 32.01
CA SER A 177 37.51 -12.54 33.27
C SER A 177 36.57 -12.69 34.45
N THR A 178 36.76 -13.80 35.16
CA THR A 178 36.23 -14.13 36.49
C THR A 178 37.01 -13.38 37.58
N LEU A 179 36.37 -13.24 38.75
CA LEU A 179 36.85 -12.88 40.10
C LEU A 179 36.69 -11.41 40.52
N ALA A 180 35.76 -11.18 41.45
CA ALA A 180 36.07 -11.12 42.89
C ALA A 180 34.84 -11.60 43.69
#